data_AF-A0A1I3SW16-F1
#
_entry.id   AF-A0A1I3SW16-F1
#
_cell.length_a   1.000
_cell.length_b   1.000
_cell.length_c   1.000
_cell.angle_alpha   90.00
_cell.angle_beta   90.00
_cell.angle_gamma   90.00
#
_symmetry.space_group_name_H-M   'P 1'
#
loop_
_entity.id
_entity.type
_entity.pdbx_description
1 polymer ?
#
loop_
_entity_poly.entity_id
_entity_poly.type
_entity_poly.pdbx_seq_one_letter_code
_entity_poly.pdbx_strand_id
1 'polypeptide(L)'
;MTPTPSPADAIKQLKAMFAREMKRPVDLTEFRGGEWWQLLDSEAEVFQLELADMPALVAAWDMFEAIADITHNDLHNSPLCIEARTALPYIEQGRTDALQWEMFARLFGIRGRTARAWFYKFQFSMARGGLDSWNDDDIPMPRPPVMSPVYRPQLSDWPRG
;
A
#
# COMPACT_ATOMS: atom_id res chain seq x y z
N MET A 1 18.95 29.47 -6.91
CA MET A 1 17.73 29.23 -6.11
C MET A 1 16.58 29.03 -7.07
N THR A 2 16.11 27.80 -7.21
CA THR A 2 14.85 27.52 -7.92
C THR A 2 13.71 28.10 -7.08
N PRO A 3 12.77 28.87 -7.67
CA PRO A 3 11.66 29.44 -6.92
C PRO A 3 10.77 28.33 -6.35
N THR A 4 10.34 28.49 -5.10
CA THR A 4 9.33 27.61 -4.48
C THR A 4 8.04 27.68 -5.29
N PRO A 5 7.48 26.54 -5.73
CA PRO A 5 6.22 26.55 -6.47
C PRO A 5 5.06 27.09 -5.63
N SER A 6 4.11 27.78 -6.25
CA SER A 6 2.81 28.01 -5.61
C SER A 6 2.02 26.69 -5.52
N PRO A 7 0.99 26.56 -4.66
CA PRO A 7 0.17 25.34 -4.58
C PRO A 7 -0.44 24.92 -5.93
N ALA A 8 -0.89 25.87 -6.75
CA ALA A 8 -1.41 25.59 -8.09
C ALA A 8 -0.30 25.11 -9.05
N ASP A 9 0.90 25.68 -8.92
CA ASP A 9 2.06 25.25 -9.70
C ASP A 9 2.57 23.86 -9.28
N ALA A 10 2.43 23.49 -8.00
CA ALA A 10 2.82 22.18 -7.49
C ALA A 10 2.04 21.05 -8.18
N ILE A 11 0.71 21.18 -8.30
CA ILE A 11 -0.11 20.19 -9.03
C ILE A 11 0.29 20.12 -10.50
N LYS A 12 0.54 21.26 -11.14
CA LYS A 12 1.00 21.32 -12.53
C LYS A 12 2.36 20.62 -12.70
N GLN A 13 3.28 20.83 -11.76
CA GLN A 13 4.60 20.18 -11.78
C GLN A 13 4.50 18.68 -11.55
N LEU A 14 3.66 18.20 -10.63
CA LEU A 14 3.39 16.77 -10.44
C LEU A 14 2.86 16.13 -11.73
N LYS A 15 1.87 16.76 -12.38
CA LYS A 15 1.34 16.29 -13.67
C LYS A 15 2.41 16.27 -14.76
N ALA A 16 3.28 17.27 -14.81
CA ALA A 16 4.39 17.31 -15.76
C ALA A 16 5.44 16.23 -15.50
N MET A 17 5.74 15.95 -14.22
CA MET A 17 6.64 14.86 -13.82
C MET A 17 6.04 13.51 -14.20
N PHE A 18 4.77 13.27 -13.89
CA PHE A 18 4.05 12.05 -14.27
C PHE A 18 4.04 11.86 -15.78
N ALA A 19 3.69 12.91 -16.54
CA ALA A 19 3.68 12.85 -18.01
C ALA A 19 5.07 12.61 -18.61
N ARG A 20 6.15 13.02 -17.93
CA ARG A 20 7.53 12.71 -18.34
C ARG A 20 7.85 11.24 -18.06
N GLU A 21 7.44 10.73 -16.90
CA GLU A 21 7.64 9.33 -16.54
C GLU A 21 6.94 8.40 -17.54
N MET A 22 5.70 8.70 -17.90
CA MET A 22 4.92 7.92 -18.87
C MET A 22 5.47 7.95 -20.32
N LYS A 23 6.46 8.80 -20.61
CA LYS A 23 7.15 8.85 -21.91
C LYS A 23 8.44 8.05 -21.94
N ARG A 24 8.93 7.58 -20.79
CA ARG A 24 10.14 6.77 -20.74
C ARG A 24 9.85 5.42 -21.42
N PRO A 25 10.83 4.83 -22.12
CA PRO A 25 10.72 3.43 -22.51
C PRO A 25 10.56 2.59 -21.25
N VAL A 26 9.52 1.76 -21.22
CA VAL A 26 9.22 0.88 -20.10
C VAL A 26 9.23 -0.56 -20.60
N ASP A 27 10.01 -1.40 -19.94
CA ASP A 27 9.92 -2.85 -20.12
C ASP A 27 8.85 -3.40 -19.17
N LEU A 28 7.70 -3.81 -19.72
CA LEU A 28 6.59 -4.33 -18.92
C LEU A 28 6.94 -5.63 -18.18
N THR A 29 8.02 -6.31 -18.55
CA THR A 29 8.46 -7.52 -17.85
C THR A 29 9.02 -7.22 -16.46
N GLU A 30 9.50 -6.00 -16.21
CA GLU A 30 9.96 -5.56 -14.88
C GLU A 30 8.83 -5.62 -13.85
N PHE A 31 7.59 -5.35 -14.27
CA PHE A 31 6.40 -5.39 -13.42
C PHE A 31 5.87 -6.81 -13.17
N ARG A 32 6.53 -7.87 -13.65
CA ARG A 32 6.12 -9.25 -13.33
C ARG A 32 6.84 -9.75 -12.08
N GLY A 33 6.08 -10.16 -11.07
CA GLY A 33 6.64 -10.75 -9.85
C GLY A 33 5.81 -10.46 -8.60
N GLY A 34 6.38 -10.77 -7.44
CA GLY A 34 5.68 -10.78 -6.14
C GLY A 34 5.91 -9.55 -5.27
N GLU A 35 6.60 -8.52 -5.77
CA GLU A 35 6.79 -7.27 -5.02
C GLU A 35 5.55 -6.37 -5.04
N TRP A 36 5.51 -5.37 -4.14
CA TRP A 36 4.38 -4.44 -4.05
C TRP A 36 4.16 -3.66 -5.35
N TRP A 37 5.23 -3.38 -6.11
CA TRP A 37 5.21 -2.68 -7.39
C TRP A 37 5.06 -3.62 -8.60
N GLN A 38 5.10 -4.95 -8.39
CA GLN A 38 4.95 -5.95 -9.43
C GLN A 38 3.54 -6.55 -9.45
N LEU A 39 3.22 -7.42 -10.39
CA LEU A 39 1.93 -8.08 -10.53
C LEU A 39 2.13 -9.56 -10.85
N LEU A 40 1.63 -10.43 -9.98
CA LEU A 40 1.51 -11.87 -10.25
C LEU A 40 0.28 -12.13 -11.13
N ASP A 41 0.30 -13.21 -11.92
CA ASP A 41 -0.85 -13.59 -12.76
C ASP A 41 -2.13 -13.82 -11.92
N SER A 42 -2.00 -14.40 -10.71
CA SER A 42 -3.13 -14.55 -9.78
C SER A 42 -3.64 -13.23 -9.22
N GLU A 43 -2.75 -12.26 -8.99
CA GLU A 43 -3.13 -10.91 -8.53
C GLU A 43 -3.82 -10.15 -9.68
N ALA A 44 -3.34 -10.30 -10.91
CA ALA A 44 -3.98 -9.75 -12.10
C ALA A 44 -5.44 -10.22 -12.23
N GLU A 45 -5.71 -11.51 -11.98
CA GLU A 45 -7.07 -12.05 -12.00
C GLU A 45 -7.94 -11.51 -10.85
N VAL A 46 -7.45 -11.52 -9.61
CA VAL A 46 -8.23 -11.11 -8.43
C VAL A 46 -8.53 -9.61 -8.45
N PHE A 47 -7.52 -8.78 -8.71
CA PHE A 47 -7.65 -7.32 -8.71
C PHE A 47 -8.07 -6.77 -10.06
N GLN A 48 -8.10 -7.63 -11.10
CA GLN A 48 -8.47 -7.27 -12.46
C GLN A 48 -7.61 -6.11 -12.99
N LEU A 49 -6.30 -6.21 -12.74
CA LEU A 49 -5.27 -5.28 -13.19
C LEU A 49 -4.51 -5.91 -14.35
N GLU A 50 -4.05 -5.07 -15.28
CA GLU A 50 -3.19 -5.51 -16.36
C GLU A 50 -1.76 -4.98 -16.15
N LEU A 51 -0.75 -5.67 -16.69
CA LEU A 51 0.63 -5.17 -16.66
C LEU A 51 0.76 -3.78 -17.30
N ALA A 52 -0.09 -3.45 -18.27
CA ALA A 52 -0.12 -2.14 -18.90
C ALA A 52 -0.60 -1.01 -17.96
N ASP A 53 -1.34 -1.33 -16.89
CA ASP A 53 -1.77 -0.35 -15.88
C ASP A 53 -0.62 0.01 -14.93
N MET A 54 0.33 -0.91 -14.74
CA MET A 54 1.34 -0.86 -13.67
C MET A 54 2.25 0.37 -13.70
N PRO A 55 2.80 0.82 -14.84
CA PRO A 55 3.69 1.99 -14.86
C PRO A 55 3.01 3.24 -14.31
N ALA A 56 1.75 3.48 -14.73
CA ALA A 56 0.97 4.63 -14.29
C ALA A 56 0.60 4.52 -12.80
N LEU A 57 0.22 3.32 -12.34
CA LEU A 57 -0.14 3.08 -10.95
C LEU A 57 1.05 3.26 -10.01
N VAL A 58 2.20 2.65 -10.33
CA VAL A 58 3.43 2.74 -9.52
C VAL A 58 3.94 4.18 -9.47
N ALA A 59 4.05 4.86 -10.62
CA ALA A 59 4.53 6.24 -10.65
C ALA A 59 3.62 7.21 -9.86
N ALA A 60 2.30 7.01 -9.92
CA ALA A 60 1.37 7.80 -9.12
C ALA A 60 1.46 7.43 -7.62
N TRP A 61 1.64 6.15 -7.30
CA TRP A 61 1.78 5.69 -5.91
C TRP A 61 3.02 6.28 -5.23
N ASP A 62 4.17 6.26 -5.90
CA ASP A 62 5.42 6.86 -5.40
C ASP A 62 5.24 8.35 -5.06
N MET A 63 4.53 9.10 -5.92
CA MET A 63 4.22 10.51 -5.65
C MET A 63 3.25 10.67 -4.48
N PHE A 64 2.24 9.80 -4.38
CA PHE A 64 1.28 9.82 -3.29
C PHE A 64 1.97 9.58 -1.95
N GLU A 65 2.81 8.55 -1.83
CA GLU A 65 3.54 8.22 -0.61
C GLU A 65 4.49 9.33 -0.17
N ALA A 66 5.15 10.01 -1.11
CA ALA A 66 6.04 11.13 -0.82
C ALA A 66 5.27 12.34 -0.25
N ILE A 67 4.07 12.61 -0.80
CA ILE A 67 3.20 13.70 -0.34
C ILE A 67 2.59 13.35 1.01
N ALA A 68 2.12 12.12 1.18
CA ALA A 68 1.54 11.59 2.41
C ALA A 68 2.60 11.30 3.50
N ASP A 69 3.88 11.55 3.24
CA ASP A 69 4.96 11.35 4.22
C ASP A 69 5.05 9.89 4.73
N ILE A 70 4.74 8.92 3.86
CA ILE A 70 4.76 7.48 4.17
C ILE A 70 6.14 6.89 3.90
N THR A 71 6.80 7.30 2.82
CA THR A 71 8.12 6.80 2.43
C THR A 71 9.14 7.91 2.23
N HIS A 72 10.42 7.54 2.35
CA HIS A 72 11.56 8.43 2.17
C HIS A 72 12.18 8.25 0.77
N ASN A 73 11.38 8.45 -0.28
CA ASN A 73 11.87 8.44 -1.67
C ASN A 73 12.48 9.79 -2.07
N ASP A 74 12.96 9.92 -3.32
CA ASP A 74 13.63 11.14 -3.82
C ASP A 74 12.75 12.41 -3.77
N LEU A 75 11.43 12.26 -3.66
CA LEU A 75 10.49 13.38 -3.55
C LEU A 75 10.20 13.77 -2.10
N HIS A 76 10.55 12.91 -1.14
CA HIS A 76 10.27 13.10 0.26
C HIS A 76 10.81 14.45 0.76
N ASN A 77 9.93 15.25 1.37
CA ASN A 77 10.23 16.60 1.85
C ASN A 77 10.85 17.56 0.82
N SER A 78 10.69 17.27 -0.47
CA SER A 78 11.01 18.23 -1.53
C SER A 78 10.09 19.45 -1.43
N PRO A 79 10.53 20.65 -1.88
CA PRO A 79 9.67 21.82 -1.97
C PRO A 79 8.38 21.56 -2.75
N LEU A 80 8.43 20.67 -3.75
CA LEU A 80 7.27 20.24 -4.51
C LEU A 80 6.26 19.48 -3.64
N CYS A 81 6.70 18.51 -2.84
CA CYS A 81 5.81 17.75 -1.96
C CYS A 81 5.20 18.61 -0.86
N ILE A 82 5.98 19.52 -0.27
CA ILE A 82 5.48 20.46 0.75
C ILE A 82 4.33 21.31 0.18
N GLU A 83 4.53 21.89 -1.00
CA GLU A 83 3.51 22.72 -1.64
C GLU A 83 2.32 21.89 -2.17
N ALA A 84 2.58 20.65 -2.60
CA ALA A 84 1.53 19.72 -2.98
C ALA A 84 0.62 19.34 -1.79
N ARG A 85 1.17 19.17 -0.58
CA ARG A 85 0.36 18.96 0.64
C ARG A 85 -0.57 20.14 0.90
N THR A 86 -0.08 21.37 0.72
CA THR A 86 -0.91 22.58 0.82
C THR A 86 -2.02 22.61 -0.24
N ALA A 87 -1.73 22.15 -1.46
CA ALA A 87 -2.70 22.08 -2.55
C ALA A 87 -3.71 20.92 -2.41
N LEU A 88 -3.37 19.87 -1.66
CA LEU A 88 -4.14 18.64 -1.50
C LEU A 88 -4.41 18.36 -0.01
N PRO A 89 -5.19 19.22 0.67
CA PRO A 89 -5.38 19.16 2.13
C PRO A 89 -6.12 17.91 2.61
N TYR A 90 -6.67 17.11 1.69
CA TYR A 90 -7.32 15.83 2.00
C TYR A 90 -6.31 14.67 2.16
N ILE A 91 -5.03 14.87 1.81
CA ILE A 91 -4.00 13.86 2.02
C ILE A 91 -3.46 14.01 3.44
N GLU A 92 -3.71 13.01 4.27
CA GLU A 92 -3.26 12.96 5.66
C GLU A 92 -1.85 12.38 5.73
N GLN A 93 -0.97 13.03 6.50
CA GLN A 93 0.40 12.56 6.68
C GLN A 93 0.46 11.28 7.54
N GLY A 94 1.33 10.35 7.17
CA GLY A 94 1.54 9.07 7.85
C GLY A 94 0.38 8.08 7.69
N ARG A 95 -0.54 8.32 6.73
CA ARG A 95 -1.72 7.49 6.55
C ARG A 95 -1.95 7.09 5.10
N THR A 96 -2.16 5.79 4.90
CA THR A 96 -2.57 5.21 3.61
C THR A 96 -4.08 4.97 3.64
N ASP A 97 -4.85 5.70 2.83
CA ASP A 97 -6.31 5.59 2.76
C ASP A 97 -6.79 5.45 1.30
N ALA A 98 -7.73 4.52 1.08
CA ALA A 98 -8.19 4.16 -0.26
C ALA A 98 -8.89 5.33 -0.98
N LEU A 99 -9.62 6.18 -0.25
CA LEU A 99 -10.33 7.32 -0.81
C LEU A 99 -9.34 8.44 -1.14
N GLN A 100 -8.40 8.74 -0.25
CA GLN A 100 -7.34 9.73 -0.50
C GLN A 100 -6.52 9.36 -1.73
N TRP A 101 -6.11 8.08 -1.84
CA TRP A 101 -5.43 7.55 -3.01
C TRP A 101 -6.27 7.68 -4.28
N GLU A 102 -7.53 7.24 -4.27
CA GLU A 102 -8.40 7.31 -5.45
C GLU A 102 -8.55 8.75 -5.95
N MET A 103 -8.75 9.70 -5.03
CA MET A 103 -8.85 11.12 -5.37
C MET A 103 -7.55 11.66 -5.99
N PHE A 104 -6.40 11.27 -5.45
CA PHE A 104 -5.09 11.64 -5.99
C PHE A 104 -4.84 11.05 -7.38
N ALA A 105 -5.08 9.75 -7.57
CA ALA A 105 -4.86 9.04 -8.83
C ALA A 105 -5.66 9.65 -10.00
N ARG A 106 -6.85 10.20 -9.73
CA ARG A 106 -7.67 10.90 -10.72
C ARG A 106 -7.00 12.14 -11.30
N LEU A 107 -6.04 12.76 -10.60
CA LEU A 107 -5.26 13.90 -11.14
C LEU A 107 -4.50 13.52 -12.42
N PHE A 108 -4.19 12.24 -12.58
CA PHE A 108 -3.42 11.68 -13.70
C PHE A 108 -4.28 10.90 -14.70
N GLY A 109 -5.61 10.93 -14.54
CA GLY A 109 -6.54 10.22 -15.42
C GLY A 109 -6.71 8.73 -15.11
N ILE A 110 -6.18 8.25 -13.99
CA ILE A 110 -6.38 6.86 -13.55
C ILE A 110 -7.84 6.69 -13.11
N ARG A 111 -8.51 5.67 -13.66
CA ARG A 111 -9.92 5.38 -13.35
C ARG A 111 -10.06 4.92 -11.90
N GLY A 112 -11.10 5.37 -11.21
CA GLY A 112 -11.31 5.07 -9.79
C GLY A 112 -11.34 3.57 -9.46
N ARG A 113 -11.94 2.75 -10.34
CA ARG A 113 -11.93 1.28 -10.22
C ARG A 113 -10.51 0.71 -10.27
N THR A 114 -9.65 1.17 -11.19
CA THR A 114 -8.25 0.74 -11.31
C THR A 114 -7.43 1.22 -10.11
N ALA A 115 -7.63 2.46 -9.65
CA ALA A 115 -6.98 2.99 -8.45
C ALA A 115 -7.33 2.15 -7.20
N ARG A 116 -8.60 1.82 -6.98
CA ARG A 116 -9.00 0.97 -5.84
C ARG A 116 -8.43 -0.44 -5.92
N ALA A 117 -8.45 -1.04 -7.11
CA ALA A 117 -7.85 -2.35 -7.32
C ALA A 117 -6.36 -2.36 -6.94
N TRP A 118 -5.62 -1.32 -7.37
CA TRP A 118 -4.23 -1.12 -6.97
C TRP A 118 -4.06 -1.01 -5.46
N PHE A 119 -4.86 -0.17 -4.80
CA PHE A 119 -4.76 0.03 -3.35
C PHE A 119 -4.90 -1.28 -2.58
N TYR A 120 -5.91 -2.10 -2.92
CA TYR A 120 -6.12 -3.37 -2.24
C TYR A 120 -5.04 -4.40 -2.60
N LYS A 121 -4.49 -4.36 -3.82
CA LYS A 121 -3.33 -5.16 -4.20
C LYS A 121 -2.09 -4.77 -3.38
N PHE A 122 -1.86 -3.48 -3.18
CA PHE A 122 -0.78 -2.98 -2.34
C PHE A 122 -0.93 -3.47 -0.89
N GLN A 123 -2.11 -3.28 -0.28
CA GLN A 123 -2.40 -3.77 1.08
C GLN A 123 -2.20 -5.29 1.19
N PHE A 124 -2.64 -6.05 0.18
CA PHE A 124 -2.40 -7.49 0.12
C PHE A 124 -0.92 -7.83 0.09
N SER A 125 -0.11 -7.07 -0.67
CA SER A 125 1.35 -7.25 -0.71
C SER A 125 2.01 -6.93 0.63
N MET A 126 1.56 -5.89 1.33
CA MET A 126 2.07 -5.51 2.65
C MET A 126 1.78 -6.61 3.69
N ALA A 127 0.54 -7.09 3.72
CA ALA A 127 0.12 -8.20 4.58
C ALA A 127 0.90 -9.50 4.27
N ARG A 128 1.03 -9.85 2.98
CA ARG A 128 1.81 -11.03 2.55
C ARG A 128 3.29 -10.92 2.93
N GLY A 129 3.85 -9.72 2.89
CA GLY A 129 5.23 -9.45 3.28
C GLY A 129 5.47 -9.40 4.79
N GLY A 130 4.41 -9.46 5.62
CA GLY A 130 4.52 -9.27 7.06
C GLY A 130 4.95 -7.85 7.46
N LEU A 131 4.69 -6.86 6.59
CA LEU A 131 5.03 -5.45 6.83
C LEU A 131 3.91 -4.70 7.57
N ASP A 132 2.71 -5.26 7.56
CA ASP A 132 1.63 -4.83 8.44
C ASP A 132 1.73 -5.57 9.77
N SER A 133 2.06 -4.85 10.84
CA SER A 133 1.98 -5.36 12.21
C SER A 133 0.61 -5.08 12.82
N TRP A 134 -0.02 -6.09 13.41
CA TRP A 134 -1.28 -5.96 14.12
C TRP A 134 -0.99 -5.81 15.62
N ASN A 135 -1.83 -5.04 16.33
CA ASN A 135 -1.63 -4.76 17.76
C ASN A 135 -1.60 -6.02 18.65
N ASP A 136 -2.13 -7.14 18.17
CA ASP A 136 -2.10 -8.44 18.85
C ASP A 136 -0.84 -9.27 18.55
N ASP A 137 -0.03 -8.90 17.55
CA ASP A 137 1.24 -9.57 17.26
C ASP A 137 2.24 -9.42 18.43
N ASP A 138 2.16 -8.32 19.17
CA ASP A 138 3.01 -8.02 20.32
C ASP A 138 2.41 -8.48 21.67
N ILE A 139 1.19 -9.02 21.69
CA ILE A 139 0.59 -9.56 22.91
C ILE A 139 1.23 -10.93 23.17
N PRO A 140 2.01 -11.11 24.25
CA PRO A 140 2.58 -12.41 24.57
C PRO A 140 1.42 -13.37 24.78
N MET A 141 1.33 -14.40 23.94
CA MET A 141 0.33 -15.44 24.12
C MET A 141 0.45 -15.98 25.55
N PRO A 142 -0.65 -16.01 26.33
CA PRO A 142 -0.60 -16.55 27.68
C PRO A 142 -0.10 -17.98 27.57
N ARG A 143 0.92 -18.32 28.38
CA ARG A 143 1.43 -19.70 28.45
C ARG A 143 0.23 -20.62 28.66
N PRO A 144 0.06 -21.68 27.84
CA PRO A 144 -1.06 -22.59 28.02
C PRO A 144 -1.04 -23.07 29.47
N PRO A 145 -2.22 -23.15 30.13
CA PRO A 145 -2.28 -23.66 31.49
C PRO A 145 -1.59 -25.02 31.49
N VAL A 146 -0.66 -25.23 32.42
CA VAL A 146 -0.07 -26.54 32.67
C VAL A 146 -1.26 -27.46 32.88
N MET A 147 -1.53 -28.37 31.93
CA MET A 147 -2.64 -29.28 32.07
C MET A 147 -2.38 -30.09 33.34
N SER A 148 -3.16 -29.84 34.38
CA SER A 148 -3.23 -30.76 35.52
C SER A 148 -3.47 -32.15 34.95
N PRO A 149 -2.75 -33.18 35.43
CA PRO A 149 -2.82 -34.51 34.84
C PRO A 149 -4.28 -34.94 34.76
N VAL A 150 -4.71 -35.21 33.52
CA VAL A 150 -6.06 -35.69 33.20
C VAL A 150 -6.36 -36.85 34.14
N TYR A 151 -7.39 -36.71 34.98
CA TYR A 151 -7.90 -37.84 35.76
C TYR A 151 -8.31 -38.92 34.77
N ARG A 152 -7.50 -39.99 34.69
CA ARG A 152 -7.90 -41.24 34.05
C ARG A 152 -8.71 -42.02 35.09
N PRO A 153 -10.01 -42.25 34.88
CA PRO A 153 -10.76 -43.16 35.73
C PRO A 153 -10.07 -44.52 35.72
N GLN A 154 -9.81 -45.08 36.90
CA GLN A 154 -9.27 -46.42 37.04
C GLN A 154 -10.43 -47.41 36.91
N LEU A 155 -10.14 -48.63 36.45
CA LEU A 155 -11.17 -49.68 36.26
C LEU A 155 -11.90 -50.04 37.57
N SER A 156 -11.34 -49.66 38.72
CA SER A 156 -11.94 -49.77 40.06
C SER A 156 -13.15 -48.87 40.29
N ASP A 157 -13.32 -47.83 39.46
CA ASP A 157 -14.30 -46.77 39.69
C ASP A 157 -15.68 -47.10 39.10
N TRP A 158 -15.82 -48.27 38.47
CA TRP A 158 -17.07 -48.74 37.88
C TRP A 158 -17.83 -49.66 38.87
N PRO A 159 -19.13 -49.42 39.11
CA PRO A 159 -19.92 -50.30 39.96
C PRO A 159 -20.03 -51.68 39.30
N ARG A 160 -19.67 -52.73 40.06
CA ARG A 160 -19.82 -54.12 39.62
C ARG A 160 -21.30 -54.49 39.77
N GLY A 161 -21.98 -54.64 38.64
CA GLY A 161 -23.28 -55.32 38.56
C GLY A 161 -23.14 -56.83 38.66
#